data_AF-A0A2V9ZCP8-F1
#
_entry.id   AF-A0A2V9ZCP8-F1
#
_cell.length_a   1.000
_cell.length_b   1.000
_cell.length_c   1.000
_cell.angle_alpha   90.00
_cell.angle_beta   90.00
_cell.angle_gamma   90.00
#
_symmetry.space_group_name_H-M   'P 1'
#
loop_
_entity.id
_entity.type
_entity.pdbx_description
1 polymer ?
#
loop_
_entity_poly.entity_id
_entity_poly.type
_entity_poly.pdbx_seq_one_letter_code
_entity_poly.pdbx_strand_id
1 'polypeptide(L)'
;RNGRGTIDHFHVHGRVDVQVGTLSKAIGALGGYVCGSRDLIDFLYHRARPFLFSTSHPPSVAATCIAAFDVLEQEPERMERLWENTRFWKKELGGLGFNIGGVNTPASETPITPIIIGEG
;
A
#
# COMPACT_ATOMS: atom_id res chain seq x y z
N ARG A 1 -10.46 2.91 -4.74
CA ARG A 1 -11.11 1.71 -5.30
C ARG A 1 -10.08 0.91 -6.11
N ASN A 2 -10.26 -0.41 -6.22
CA ASN A 2 -9.38 -1.32 -7.00
C ASN A 2 -7.88 -1.23 -6.68
N GLY A 3 -7.50 -1.12 -5.39
CA GLY A 3 -6.08 -1.16 -4.99
C GLY A 3 -5.21 0.03 -5.36
N ARG A 4 -5.77 1.12 -5.93
CA ARG A 4 -5.02 2.30 -6.41
C ARG A 4 -4.45 3.23 -5.33
N GLY A 5 -4.62 2.87 -4.06
CA GLY A 5 -4.09 3.63 -2.92
C GLY A 5 -4.95 4.83 -2.50
N THR A 6 -4.38 5.66 -1.63
CA THR A 6 -5.08 6.74 -0.93
C THR A 6 -5.45 7.92 -1.83
N ILE A 7 -4.68 8.19 -2.88
CA ILE A 7 -4.99 9.26 -3.85
C ILE A 7 -6.36 9.02 -4.49
N ASP A 8 -6.60 7.77 -4.90
CA ASP A 8 -7.89 7.37 -5.46
C ASP A 8 -8.99 7.33 -4.40
N HIS A 9 -8.68 6.87 -3.18
CA HIS A 9 -9.63 6.85 -2.06
C HIS A 9 -10.14 8.24 -1.69
N PHE A 10 -9.27 9.26 -1.66
CA PHE A 10 -9.61 10.63 -1.31
C PHE A 10 -9.99 11.49 -2.53
N HIS A 11 -10.02 10.92 -3.74
CA HIS A 11 -10.34 11.64 -4.99
C HIS A 11 -9.46 12.87 -5.24
N VAL A 12 -8.17 12.79 -4.90
CA VAL A 12 -7.20 13.89 -5.02
C VAL A 12 -6.22 13.70 -6.19
N HIS A 13 -6.67 12.99 -7.24
CA HIS A 13 -5.92 12.84 -8.48
C HIS A 13 -5.52 14.21 -9.05
N GLY A 14 -4.31 14.32 -9.60
CA GLY A 14 -3.76 15.57 -10.14
C GLY A 14 -3.31 16.59 -9.10
N ARG A 15 -3.46 16.30 -7.80
CA ARG A 15 -2.98 17.15 -6.68
C ARG A 15 -1.73 16.60 -6.00
N VAL A 16 -1.17 15.52 -6.54
CA VAL A 16 0.02 14.84 -6.03
C VAL A 16 1.04 14.77 -7.16
N ASP A 17 2.16 15.47 -7.01
CA ASP A 17 3.21 15.53 -8.02
C ASP A 17 4.06 14.26 -8.07
N VAL A 18 4.23 13.60 -6.91
CA VAL A 18 5.07 12.41 -6.75
C VAL A 18 4.36 11.38 -5.89
N GLN A 19 4.24 10.16 -6.40
CA GLN A 19 3.80 9.01 -5.64
C GLN A 19 4.94 7.99 -5.54
N VAL A 20 5.23 7.55 -4.33
CA VAL A 20 6.23 6.51 -4.07
C VAL A 20 5.51 5.30 -3.49
N GLY A 21 5.87 4.11 -3.95
CA GLY A 21 5.28 2.87 -3.47
C GLY A 21 6.30 1.75 -3.35
N THR A 22 5.88 0.68 -2.69
CA THR A 22 6.66 -0.55 -2.52
C THR A 22 5.95 -1.73 -3.15
N LEU A 23 6.74 -2.64 -3.68
CA LEU A 23 6.30 -3.89 -4.28
C LEU A 23 6.39 -5.06 -3.29
N SER A 24 6.85 -4.83 -2.05
CA SER A 24 7.05 -5.89 -1.04
C SER A 24 5.91 -6.08 -0.03
N LYS A 25 4.81 -5.33 -0.19
CA LYS A 25 3.62 -5.45 0.68
C LYS A 25 2.49 -6.16 -0.06
N ALA A 26 1.46 -5.42 -0.45
CA ALA A 26 0.27 -5.99 -1.12
C ALA A 26 0.61 -6.73 -2.43
N ILE A 27 1.66 -6.31 -3.14
CA ILE A 27 2.13 -6.93 -4.38
C ILE A 27 2.86 -8.27 -4.13
N GLY A 28 3.37 -8.51 -2.92
CA GLY A 28 4.01 -9.77 -2.55
C GLY A 28 5.33 -10.07 -3.27
N ALA A 29 6.00 -9.04 -3.81
CA ALA A 29 7.24 -9.17 -4.57
C ALA A 29 8.38 -8.37 -3.91
N LEU A 30 9.31 -7.83 -4.70
CA LEU A 30 10.42 -7.02 -4.22
C LEU A 30 10.55 -5.76 -5.08
N GLY A 31 10.91 -4.66 -4.42
CA GLY A 31 11.23 -3.39 -5.07
C GLY A 31 10.37 -2.22 -4.59
N GLY A 32 10.56 -1.10 -5.28
CA GLY A 32 9.79 0.12 -5.10
C GLY A 32 9.71 0.89 -6.40
N TYR A 33 8.80 1.85 -6.45
CA TYR A 33 8.56 2.66 -7.63
C TYR A 33 8.35 4.13 -7.25
N VAL A 34 8.60 5.01 -8.22
CA VAL A 34 8.25 6.42 -8.17
C VAL A 34 7.42 6.71 -9.41
N CYS A 35 6.26 7.34 -9.23
CA CYS A 35 5.39 7.84 -10.28
C CYS A 35 5.30 9.36 -10.18
N GLY A 36 5.25 10.04 -11.33
CA GLY A 36 5.12 11.49 -11.44
C GLY A 36 5.21 11.92 -12.90
N SER A 37 5.52 13.20 -13.14
CA SER A 37 5.66 13.73 -14.50
C SER A 37 6.83 13.08 -15.25
N ARG A 38 6.80 13.13 -16.60
CA ARG A 38 7.90 12.61 -17.42
C ARG A 38 9.22 13.31 -17.09
N ASP A 39 9.19 14.64 -16.96
CA ASP A 39 10.36 15.45 -16.62
C ASP A 39 10.96 15.03 -15.27
N LEU A 40 10.13 14.70 -14.28
CA LEU A 40 10.59 14.18 -12.99
C LEU A 40 11.29 12.83 -13.16
N ILE A 41 10.69 11.90 -13.89
CA ILE A 41 11.27 10.57 -14.10
C ILE A 41 12.60 10.68 -14.86
N ASP A 42 12.67 11.52 -15.89
CA ASP A 42 13.90 11.78 -16.63
C ASP A 42 14.97 12.43 -15.75
N PHE A 43 14.60 13.37 -14.89
CA PHE A 43 15.53 13.93 -13.91
C PHE A 43 16.06 12.85 -12.95
N LEU A 44 15.19 11.97 -12.44
CA LEU A 44 15.58 10.90 -11.53
C LEU A 44 16.52 9.88 -12.17
N TYR A 45 16.33 9.54 -13.46
CA TYR A 45 17.27 8.68 -14.17
C TYR A 45 18.70 9.22 -14.18
N HIS A 46 18.89 10.54 -14.18
CA HIS A 46 20.21 11.18 -14.23
C HIS A 46 20.76 11.59 -12.86
N ARG A 47 19.93 11.62 -11.80
CA ARG A 47 20.32 12.18 -10.49
C ARG A 47 20.12 11.25 -9.30
N ALA A 48 19.22 10.28 -9.40
CA ALA A 48 18.93 9.39 -8.28
C ALA A 48 20.06 8.36 -8.12
N ARG A 49 20.96 8.60 -7.14
CA ARG A 49 22.05 7.67 -6.81
C ARG A 49 21.58 6.22 -6.60
N PRO A 50 20.47 5.94 -5.89
CA PRO A 50 19.99 4.57 -5.72
C PRO A 50 19.54 3.90 -7.02
N PHE A 51 19.19 4.67 -8.05
CA PHE A 51 18.87 4.13 -9.37
C PHE A 51 20.14 3.92 -10.21
N LEU A 52 21.03 4.92 -10.23
CA LEU A 52 22.26 4.91 -11.04
C LEU A 52 23.29 3.87 -10.61
N PHE A 53 23.41 3.62 -9.30
CA PHE A 53 24.45 2.78 -8.73
C PHE A 53 23.91 1.46 -8.16
N SER A 54 22.79 0.98 -8.70
CA SER A 54 22.17 -0.29 -8.32
C SER A 54 21.93 -1.15 -9.55
N THR A 55 22.02 -2.47 -9.38
CA THR A 55 21.62 -3.43 -10.42
C THR A 55 20.10 -3.41 -10.58
N SER A 56 19.62 -3.57 -11.81
CA SER A 56 18.19 -3.73 -12.06
C SER A 56 17.63 -4.98 -11.37
N HIS A 57 16.31 -4.99 -11.19
CA HIS A 57 15.62 -6.17 -10.68
C HIS A 57 15.81 -7.36 -11.62
N PRO A 58 15.94 -8.59 -11.09
CA PRO A 58 15.90 -9.81 -11.90
C PRO A 58 14.61 -9.87 -12.75
N PRO A 59 14.67 -10.39 -13.99
CA PRO A 59 13.48 -10.50 -14.85
C PRO A 59 12.31 -11.24 -14.19
N SER A 60 12.59 -12.25 -13.37
CA SER A 60 11.57 -12.97 -12.61
C SER A 60 10.82 -12.07 -11.62
N VAL A 61 11.52 -11.15 -10.95
CA VAL A 61 10.88 -10.20 -10.02
C VAL A 61 9.96 -9.23 -10.78
N ALA A 62 10.39 -8.73 -11.93
CA ALA A 62 9.56 -7.88 -12.78
C ALA A 62 8.30 -8.62 -13.27
N ALA A 63 8.46 -9.86 -13.73
CA ALA A 63 7.32 -10.70 -14.16
C ALA A 63 6.33 -10.97 -13.02
N THR A 64 6.82 -11.27 -11.81
CA THR A 64 5.96 -11.44 -10.63
C THR A 64 5.18 -10.18 -10.30
N CYS A 65 5.81 -9.00 -10.37
CA CYS A 65 5.13 -7.73 -10.13
C CYS A 65 4.01 -7.49 -11.15
N ILE A 66 4.27 -7.74 -12.43
CA ILE A 66 3.27 -7.60 -13.51
C ILE A 66 2.07 -8.52 -13.24
N ALA A 67 2.33 -9.82 -13.00
CA ALA A 67 1.28 -10.78 -12.70
C ALA A 67 0.49 -10.43 -11.43
N ALA A 68 1.14 -9.89 -10.40
CA ALA A 68 0.48 -9.45 -9.19
C ALA A 68 -0.45 -8.24 -9.42
N PHE A 69 -0.06 -7.30 -10.29
CA PHE A 69 -0.94 -6.21 -10.71
C PHE A 69 -2.13 -6.73 -11.53
N ASP A 70 -1.90 -7.67 -12.45
CA ASP A 70 -2.98 -8.29 -13.22
C ASP A 70 -4.01 -8.96 -12.30
N VAL A 71 -3.55 -9.71 -11.30
CA VAL A 71 -4.43 -10.32 -10.28
C VAL A 71 -5.18 -9.25 -9.48
N LEU A 72 -4.52 -8.17 -9.05
CA LEU A 72 -5.19 -7.10 -8.30
C LEU A 72 -6.26 -6.36 -9.11
N GLU A 73 -6.09 -6.25 -10.43
CA GLU A 73 -7.07 -5.63 -11.32
C GLU A 73 -8.23 -6.57 -11.68
N GLN A 74 -7.93 -7.86 -11.87
CA GLN A 74 -8.90 -8.85 -12.36
C GLN A 74 -9.68 -9.56 -11.26
N GLU A 75 -9.17 -9.60 -10.03
CA GLU A 75 -9.75 -10.33 -8.89
C GLU A 75 -10.19 -9.38 -7.75
N PRO A 76 -11.21 -8.52 -7.95
CA PRO A 76 -11.66 -7.53 -6.96
C PRO A 76 -12.18 -8.16 -5.66
N GLU A 77 -12.66 -9.41 -5.70
CA GLU A 77 -13.14 -10.17 -4.54
C GLU A 77 -12.07 -10.34 -3.46
N ARG A 78 -10.78 -10.30 -3.83
CA ARG A 78 -9.67 -10.31 -2.86
C ARG A 78 -9.70 -9.09 -1.96
N MET A 79 -9.99 -7.92 -2.53
CA MET A 79 -10.09 -6.66 -1.80
C MET A 79 -11.34 -6.66 -0.91
N GLU A 80 -12.46 -7.17 -1.42
CA GLU A 80 -13.70 -7.31 -0.65
C GLU A 80 -13.48 -8.21 0.57
N ARG A 81 -12.88 -9.38 0.36
CA ARG A 81 -12.54 -10.34 1.43
C ARG A 81 -11.57 -9.75 2.45
N LEU A 82 -10.57 -8.98 2.02
CA LEU A 82 -9.67 -8.26 2.93
C LEU A 82 -10.47 -7.34 3.88
N TRP A 83 -11.41 -6.58 3.33
CA TRP A 83 -12.22 -5.67 4.13
C TRP A 83 -13.25 -6.38 5.00
N GLU A 84 -13.83 -7.49 4.54
CA GLU A 84 -14.68 -8.34 5.36
C GLU A 84 -13.94 -8.89 6.58
N ASN A 85 -12.75 -9.48 6.35
CA ASN A 85 -11.89 -9.96 7.41
C ASN A 85 -11.47 -8.84 8.36
N THR A 86 -11.13 -7.66 7.83
CA THR A 86 -10.76 -6.48 8.64
C THR A 86 -11.91 -6.07 9.57
N ARG A 87 -13.13 -5.96 9.04
CA ARG A 87 -14.31 -5.56 9.81
C ARG A 87 -14.66 -6.60 10.87
N PHE A 88 -14.65 -7.88 10.49
CA PHE A 88 -14.86 -8.99 11.42
C PHE A 88 -13.84 -8.94 12.57
N TRP A 89 -12.54 -8.91 12.24
CA TRP A 89 -11.47 -8.91 13.24
C TRP A 89 -11.56 -7.73 14.22
N LYS A 90 -11.78 -6.51 13.72
CA LYS A 90 -11.94 -5.32 14.56
C LYS A 90 -13.16 -5.42 15.47
N LYS A 91 -14.30 -5.92 14.95
CA LYS A 91 -15.52 -6.10 15.72
C LYS A 91 -15.30 -7.09 16.88
N GLU A 92 -14.73 -8.26 16.59
CA GLU A 92 -14.54 -9.29 17.60
C GLU A 92 -13.52 -8.86 18.68
N LEU A 93 -12.40 -8.23 18.29
CA LEU A 93 -11.45 -7.69 19.27
C LEU A 93 -12.06 -6.60 20.15
N GLY A 94 -12.83 -5.69 19.56
CA GLY A 94 -13.54 -4.66 20.32
C GLY A 94 -14.58 -5.26 21.28
N GLY A 95 -15.31 -6.29 20.84
CA GLY A 95 -16.27 -7.01 21.68
C GLY A 95 -15.63 -7.74 22.87
N LEU A 96 -14.36 -8.16 22.74
CA LEU A 96 -13.57 -8.74 23.83
C LEU A 96 -12.92 -7.69 24.76
N GLY A 97 -13.09 -6.40 24.48
CA GLY A 97 -12.56 -5.32 25.31
C GLY A 97 -11.11 -4.93 25.04
N PHE A 98 -10.49 -5.40 23.93
CA PHE A 98 -9.16 -4.94 23.54
C PHE A 98 -9.21 -3.48 23.08
N ASN A 99 -8.21 -2.69 23.50
CA ASN A 99 -8.02 -1.35 22.96
C ASN A 99 -7.39 -1.43 21.57
N ILE A 100 -8.20 -1.27 20.53
CA ILE A 100 -7.76 -1.28 19.12
C ILE A 100 -7.65 0.14 18.51
N GLY A 101 -7.54 1.16 19.37
CA GLY A 101 -7.77 2.57 19.04
C GLY A 101 -9.23 2.99 19.22
N GLY A 102 -9.49 4.29 19.08
CA GLY A 102 -10.79 4.91 19.34
C GLY A 102 -11.07 5.27 20.80
N VAL A 103 -10.16 4.92 21.72
CA VAL A 103 -10.27 5.22 23.16
C VAL A 103 -9.26 6.30 23.55
N ASN A 104 -7.96 5.95 23.57
CA ASN A 104 -6.87 6.88 23.90
C ASN A 104 -6.04 7.29 22.68
N THR A 105 -6.27 6.63 21.54
CA THR A 105 -5.67 6.94 20.23
C THR A 105 -6.77 6.95 19.17
N PRO A 106 -6.58 7.56 17.99
CA PRO A 106 -7.57 7.50 16.91
C PRO A 106 -7.86 6.06 16.47
N ALA A 107 -9.10 5.80 16.02
CA ALA A 107 -9.47 4.51 15.47
C ALA A 107 -8.74 4.25 14.13
N SER A 108 -8.33 3.00 13.88
CA SER A 108 -7.75 2.63 12.58
C SER A 108 -8.82 2.56 11.49
N GLU A 109 -8.63 3.30 10.41
CA GLU A 109 -9.45 3.22 9.19
C GLU A 109 -8.85 2.27 8.13
N THR A 110 -7.80 1.53 8.47
CA THR A 110 -7.04 0.69 7.52
C THR A 110 -7.19 -0.81 7.83
N PRO A 111 -6.74 -1.72 6.95
CA PRO A 111 -6.64 -3.15 7.26
C PRO A 111 -5.67 -3.49 8.41
N ILE A 112 -4.86 -2.53 8.87
CA ILE A 112 -3.97 -2.70 10.03
C ILE A 112 -4.76 -2.48 11.31
N THR A 113 -4.79 -3.48 12.19
CA THR A 113 -5.48 -3.40 13.49
C THR A 113 -4.47 -3.47 14.62
N PRO A 114 -4.14 -2.34 15.27
CA PRO A 114 -3.25 -2.34 16.43
C PRO A 114 -3.96 -2.89 17.67
N ILE A 115 -3.19 -3.39 18.62
CA ILE A 115 -3.64 -3.61 20.01
C ILE A 115 -2.76 -2.72 20.89
N ILE A 116 -3.37 -1.73 21.52
CA ILE A 116 -2.67 -0.73 22.33
C ILE A 116 -2.52 -1.29 23.75
N ILE A 117 -1.27 -1.32 24.21
CA ILE A 117 -0.90 -1.76 25.55
C ILE A 117 -0.25 -0.59 26.28
N GLY A 118 -0.58 -0.45 27.57
CA GLY A 118 -0.12 0.66 28.40
C GLY A 118 -0.95 1.93 28.23
N GLU A 119 -0.52 2.97 28.93
CA GLU A 119 -1.03 4.33 28.80
C GLU A 119 -0.04 5.07 27.91
N GLY A 120 -0.32 5.10 26.61
CA GLY A 120 0.48 5.86 25.65
C GLY A 120 0.49 7.35 25.99
#